data_AF-A0A2H0M1M7-F1
#
_entry.id   AF-A0A2H0M1M7-F1
#
_cell.length_a   1.000
_cell.length_b   1.000
_cell.length_c   1.000
_cell.angle_alpha   90.00
_cell.angle_beta   90.00
_cell.angle_gamma   90.00
#
_symmetry.space_group_name_H-M   'P 1'
#
loop_
_entity.id
_entity.type
_entity.pdbx_description
1 polymer ?
#
loop_
_entity_poly.entity_id
_entity_poly.type
_entity_poly.pdbx_seq_one_letter_code
_entity_poly.pdbx_strand_id
1 'polypeptide(L)'
;MLNYYFYRLGQFIALSLPLRFVYGFAIFLANLHYFFAFGDRRSVRSNLRIIFPDKSTRDLRKISKAVFRNFAKYLVDFFRFQNLDLQYIDKNIKLENLDNFDQVLAKGKGVIVLSAHLGNWELGGLVIAQLGYSFWVVALPHKNKKVNE
;
A
#
# COMPACT_ATOMS: atom_id res chain seq x y z
N MET A 1 3.14 23.76 -5.53
CA MET A 1 1.70 23.91 -5.81
C MET A 1 1.21 22.89 -6.83
N LEU A 2 1.90 22.68 -7.95
CA LEU A 2 1.49 21.70 -8.98
C LEU A 2 1.30 20.25 -8.46
N ASN A 3 2.22 19.74 -7.64
CA ASN A 3 2.10 18.40 -7.04
C ASN A 3 0.83 18.21 -6.19
N TYR A 4 0.37 19.29 -5.54
CA TYR A 4 -0.86 19.25 -4.75
C TYR A 4 -2.08 19.07 -5.65
N TYR A 5 -2.14 19.77 -6.80
CA TYR A 5 -3.23 19.59 -7.76
C TYR A 5 -3.22 18.20 -8.40
N PHE A 6 -2.05 17.63 -8.71
CA PHE A 6 -1.95 16.24 -9.16
C PHE A 6 -2.44 15.25 -8.11
N TYR A 7 -2.08 15.47 -6.84
CA TYR A 7 -2.57 14.66 -5.72
C TYR A 7 -4.10 14.73 -5.62
N ARG A 8 -4.68 15.94 -5.64
CA ARG A 8 -6.14 16.16 -5.56
C ARG A 8 -6.87 15.58 -6.77
N LEU A 9 -6.31 15.67 -7.96
CA LEU A 9 -6.86 15.06 -9.17
C LEU A 9 -6.85 13.53 -9.06
N GLY A 10 -5.74 12.94 -8.62
CA GLY A 10 -5.64 11.50 -8.39
C GLY A 10 -6.65 11.02 -7.35
N GLN A 11 -6.79 11.76 -6.26
CA GLN A 11 -7.79 11.50 -5.22
C GLN A 11 -9.22 11.56 -5.78
N PHE A 12 -9.55 12.61 -6.52
CA PHE A 12 -10.86 12.76 -7.15
C PHE A 12 -11.19 11.57 -8.07
N ILE A 13 -10.29 11.23 -9.00
CA ILE A 13 -10.47 10.09 -9.93
C ILE A 13 -10.67 8.78 -9.15
N ALA A 14 -9.85 8.57 -8.10
CA ALA A 14 -9.91 7.35 -7.31
C ALA A 14 -11.23 7.19 -6.54
N LEU A 15 -11.87 8.29 -6.12
CA LEU A 15 -13.13 8.26 -5.38
C LEU A 15 -14.35 8.22 -6.30
N SER A 16 -14.31 8.87 -7.47
CA SER A 16 -15.48 9.04 -8.34
C SER A 16 -15.78 7.84 -9.23
N LEU A 17 -14.81 6.94 -9.46
CA LEU A 17 -14.97 5.83 -10.40
C LEU A 17 -15.00 4.45 -9.69
N PRO A 18 -15.62 3.42 -10.30
CA PRO A 18 -15.60 2.07 -9.74
C PRO A 18 -14.18 1.51 -9.68
N LEU A 19 -13.87 0.78 -8.60
CA LEU A 19 -12.52 0.33 -8.26
C LEU A 19 -11.80 -0.41 -9.40
N ARG A 20 -12.51 -1.26 -10.14
CA ARG A 20 -11.95 -2.03 -11.27
C ARG A 20 -11.39 -1.12 -12.37
N PHE A 21 -12.10 -0.03 -12.70
CA PHE A 21 -11.65 0.92 -13.72
C PHE A 21 -10.45 1.72 -13.26
N VAL A 22 -10.47 2.21 -12.01
CA VAL A 22 -9.34 2.96 -11.44
C VAL A 22 -8.09 2.10 -11.35
N TYR A 23 -8.21 0.83 -10.93
CA TYR A 23 -7.08 -0.11 -10.96
C TYR A 23 -6.57 -0.36 -12.38
N GLY A 24 -7.45 -0.54 -13.36
CA GLY A 24 -7.05 -0.69 -14.76
C GLY A 24 -6.25 0.52 -15.26
N PHE A 25 -6.74 1.72 -14.96
CA PHE A 25 -6.07 2.97 -15.31
C PHE A 25 -4.73 3.15 -14.58
N ALA A 26 -4.67 2.87 -13.28
CA ALA A 26 -3.43 2.93 -12.50
C ALA A 26 -2.38 1.92 -13.01
N ILE A 27 -2.79 0.71 -13.39
CA ILE A 27 -1.89 -0.29 -14.01
C ILE A 27 -1.39 0.19 -15.37
N PHE A 28 -2.25 0.84 -16.18
CA PHE A 28 -1.84 1.43 -17.44
C PHE A 28 -0.77 2.50 -17.23
N LEU A 29 -1.00 3.45 -16.32
CA LEU A 29 -0.02 4.49 -15.97
C LEU A 29 1.27 3.89 -15.41
N ALA A 30 1.18 2.87 -14.56
CA ALA A 30 2.34 2.15 -14.03
C ALA A 30 3.16 1.49 -15.13
N ASN A 31 2.51 0.91 -16.15
CA ASN A 31 3.21 0.34 -17.29
C ASN A 31 3.92 1.41 -18.11
N LEU A 32 3.29 2.56 -18.34
CA LEU A 32 3.89 3.69 -19.05
C LEU A 32 5.10 4.23 -18.27
N HIS A 33 4.92 4.50 -16.97
CA HIS A 33 5.99 4.95 -16.09
C HIS A 33 7.16 3.94 -16.04
N TYR A 34 6.86 2.64 -15.99
CA TYR A 34 7.87 1.58 -16.03
C TYR A 34 8.76 1.65 -17.28
N PHE A 35 8.30 2.16 -18.42
CA PHE A 35 9.16 2.31 -19.60
C PHE A 35 10.27 3.33 -19.39
N PHE A 36 9.99 4.42 -18.67
CA PHE A 36 10.90 5.55 -18.46
C PHE A 36 11.67 5.49 -17.13
N ALA A 37 11.21 4.71 -16.15
CA ALA A 37 11.83 4.60 -14.82
C ALA A 37 13.13 3.74 -14.82
N PHE A 38 14.17 4.15 -15.54
CA PHE A 38 15.43 3.38 -15.66
C PHE A 38 16.13 3.16 -14.32
N GLY A 39 16.24 4.20 -13.48
CA GLY A 39 16.86 4.14 -12.16
C GLY A 39 16.11 3.18 -11.23
N ASP A 40 14.83 3.43 -11.02
CA ASP A 40 13.99 2.64 -10.10
C ASP A 40 13.92 1.16 -10.52
N ARG A 41 13.83 0.88 -11.82
CA ARG A 41 13.88 -0.49 -12.33
C ARG A 41 15.19 -1.19 -11.99
N ARG A 42 16.32 -0.48 -12.05
CA ARG A 42 17.63 -1.03 -11.69
C ARG A 42 17.67 -1.37 -10.20
N SER A 43 17.26 -0.44 -9.35
CA SER A 43 17.21 -0.63 -7.90
C SER A 43 16.30 -1.80 -7.51
N VAL A 44 15.07 -1.84 -8.03
CA VAL A 44 14.13 -2.94 -7.78
C VAL A 44 14.71 -4.28 -8.24
N ARG A 45 15.31 -4.35 -9.43
CA ARG A 45 15.91 -5.61 -9.92
C ARG A 45 17.14 -6.03 -9.12
N SER A 46 17.93 -5.08 -8.61
CA SER A 46 19.07 -5.36 -7.73
C SER A 46 18.59 -6.04 -6.44
N ASN A 47 17.56 -5.47 -5.79
CA ASN A 47 16.97 -6.06 -4.60
C ASN A 47 16.37 -7.44 -4.90
N LEU A 48 15.63 -7.58 -6.00
CA LEU A 48 15.05 -8.86 -6.40
C LEU A 48 16.10 -9.92 -6.73
N ARG A 49 17.29 -9.54 -7.19
CA ARG A 49 18.40 -10.49 -7.41
C ARG A 49 18.91 -11.07 -6.10
N ILE A 50 18.96 -10.27 -5.03
CA ILE A 50 19.34 -10.73 -3.69
C ILE A 50 18.26 -11.67 -3.13
N ILE A 51 16.98 -11.31 -3.29
CA ILE A 51 15.85 -12.11 -2.78
C ILE A 51 15.67 -13.42 -3.56
N PHE A 52 15.90 -13.39 -4.87
CA PHE A 52 15.70 -14.52 -5.77
C PHE A 52 16.95 -14.77 -6.63
N PRO A 53 18.05 -15.28 -6.04
CA PRO A 53 19.32 -15.46 -6.74
C PRO A 53 19.19 -16.37 -7.96
N ASP A 54 18.38 -17.41 -7.85
CA ASP A 54 18.23 -18.45 -8.89
C ASP A 54 17.29 -18.06 -10.04
N LYS A 55 16.60 -16.91 -9.95
CA LYS A 55 15.65 -16.49 -10.99
C LYS A 55 16.36 -15.87 -12.20
N SER A 56 15.85 -16.19 -13.38
CA SER A 56 16.34 -15.61 -14.63
C SER A 56 16.15 -14.08 -14.68
N THR A 57 16.96 -13.39 -15.48
CA THR A 57 16.79 -11.94 -15.74
C THR A 57 15.40 -11.60 -16.27
N ARG A 58 14.80 -12.50 -17.06
CA ARG A 58 13.45 -12.37 -17.62
C ARG A 58 12.40 -12.40 -16.50
N ASP A 59 12.52 -13.33 -15.55
CA ASP A 59 11.57 -13.46 -14.46
C ASP A 59 11.67 -12.30 -13.48
N LEU A 60 12.89 -11.86 -13.16
CA LEU A 60 13.10 -10.66 -12.35
C LEU A 60 12.53 -9.40 -13.01
N ARG A 61 12.59 -9.29 -14.34
CA ARG A 61 11.92 -8.20 -15.08
C ARG A 61 10.40 -8.29 -14.96
N LYS A 62 9.80 -9.49 -15.04
CA LYS A 62 8.36 -9.69 -14.84
C LYS A 62 7.94 -9.30 -13.42
N ILE A 63 8.66 -9.76 -12.39
CA ILE A 63 8.40 -9.43 -10.98
C ILE A 63 8.57 -7.94 -10.75
N SER A 64 9.64 -7.34 -11.27
CA SER A 64 9.87 -5.89 -11.21
C SER A 64 8.70 -5.10 -11.79
N LYS A 65 8.14 -5.51 -12.93
CA LYS A 65 6.94 -4.86 -13.49
C LYS A 65 5.70 -5.06 -12.61
N ALA A 66 5.56 -6.24 -11.99
CA ALA A 66 4.49 -6.51 -11.02
C ALA A 66 4.59 -5.63 -9.77
N VAL A 67 5.80 -5.35 -9.27
CA VAL A 67 6.04 -4.43 -8.14
C VAL A 67 5.49 -3.03 -8.45
N PHE A 68 5.79 -2.47 -9.63
CA PHE A 68 5.29 -1.15 -10.03
C PHE A 68 3.77 -1.12 -10.14
N ARG A 69 3.17 -2.18 -10.71
CA ARG A 69 1.71 -2.31 -10.80
C ARG A 69 1.06 -2.43 -9.42
N ASN A 70 1.68 -3.18 -8.51
CA ASN A 70 1.20 -3.32 -7.14
C ASN A 70 1.26 -1.99 -6.40
N PHE A 71 2.36 -1.25 -6.54
CA PHE A 71 2.51 0.08 -5.96
C PHE A 71 1.44 1.06 -6.49
N ALA A 72 1.12 1.02 -7.78
CA ALA A 72 0.07 1.85 -8.34
C ALA A 72 -1.33 1.49 -7.81
N LYS A 73 -1.64 0.21 -7.59
CA LYS A 73 -2.87 -0.21 -6.91
C LYS A 73 -2.91 0.28 -5.46
N TYR A 74 -1.81 0.14 -4.74
CA TYR A 74 -1.67 0.65 -3.38
C TYR A 74 -1.96 2.17 -3.32
N LEU A 75 -1.47 2.96 -4.27
CA LEU A 75 -1.80 4.40 -4.32
C LEU A 75 -3.30 4.67 -4.55
N VAL A 76 -3.98 3.84 -5.34
CA VAL A 76 -5.44 3.94 -5.50
C VAL A 76 -6.14 3.66 -4.17
N ASP A 77 -5.73 2.61 -3.47
CA ASP A 77 -6.29 2.26 -2.16
C ASP A 77 -6.06 3.39 -1.16
N PHE A 78 -4.84 3.94 -1.14
CA PHE A 78 -4.46 5.06 -0.29
C PHE A 78 -5.42 6.24 -0.42
N PHE A 79 -5.74 6.66 -1.65
CA PHE A 79 -6.71 7.74 -1.87
C PHE A 79 -8.13 7.40 -1.41
N ARG A 80 -8.47 6.11 -1.39
CA ARG A 80 -9.80 5.58 -1.02
C ARG A 80 -9.92 5.19 0.45
N PHE A 81 -8.85 5.29 1.25
CA PHE A 81 -8.88 4.97 2.68
C PHE A 81 -9.96 5.72 3.47
N GLN A 82 -10.32 6.93 3.05
CA GLN A 82 -11.41 7.69 3.66
C GLN A 82 -12.80 7.04 3.53
N ASN A 83 -12.96 6.10 2.59
CA ASN A 83 -14.19 5.32 2.39
C ASN A 83 -14.11 3.94 3.04
N LEU A 84 -13.07 3.65 3.83
CA LEU A 84 -12.92 2.38 4.52
C LEU A 84 -13.86 2.36 5.74
N ASP A 85 -14.85 1.48 5.71
CA ASP A 85 -15.77 1.21 6.81
C ASP A 85 -15.88 -0.30 7.08
N LEU A 86 -16.60 -0.68 8.13
CA LEU A 86 -16.81 -2.09 8.50
C LEU A 86 -17.47 -2.91 7.38
N GLN A 87 -18.39 -2.31 6.60
CA GLN A 87 -19.05 -3.00 5.49
C GLN A 87 -18.06 -3.32 4.36
N TYR A 88 -17.16 -2.39 4.05
CA TYR A 88 -16.11 -2.61 3.07
C TYR A 88 -15.13 -3.69 3.54
N ILE A 89 -14.74 -3.66 4.82
CA ILE A 89 -13.83 -4.64 5.42
C ILE A 89 -14.43 -6.03 5.29
N ASP A 90 -15.66 -6.23 5.77
CA ASP A 90 -16.36 -7.52 5.71
C ASP A 90 -16.46 -8.09 4.29
N LYS A 91 -16.77 -7.23 3.31
CA LYS A 91 -16.94 -7.64 1.92
C LYS A 91 -15.64 -7.90 1.17
N ASN A 92 -14.56 -7.19 1.48
CA ASN A 92 -13.37 -7.13 0.60
C ASN A 92 -12.08 -7.58 1.28
N ILE A 93 -12.06 -7.75 2.60
CA ILE A 93 -10.85 -8.04 3.37
C ILE A 93 -11.06 -9.33 4.15
N LYS A 94 -10.27 -10.35 3.81
CA LYS A 94 -10.19 -11.56 4.62
C LYS A 94 -9.20 -11.34 5.75
N LEU A 95 -9.69 -11.40 6.98
CA LEU A 95 -8.87 -11.40 8.19
C LEU A 95 -8.50 -12.83 8.54
N GLU A 96 -7.22 -13.06 8.79
CA GLU A 96 -6.71 -14.37 9.20
C GLU A 96 -6.06 -14.26 10.57
N ASN A 97 -6.38 -15.19 11.46
CA ASN A 97 -5.79 -15.30 12.80
C ASN A 97 -6.02 -14.09 13.72
N LEU A 98 -7.17 -13.42 13.61
CA LEU A 98 -7.53 -12.30 14.49
C LEU A 98 -7.64 -12.74 15.95
N ASP A 99 -8.13 -13.95 16.22
CA ASP A 99 -8.26 -14.50 17.57
C ASP A 99 -6.90 -14.58 18.31
N ASN A 100 -5.80 -14.81 17.58
CA ASN A 100 -4.47 -14.83 18.17
C ASN A 100 -4.09 -13.44 18.70
N PHE A 101 -4.52 -12.39 17.99
CA PHE A 101 -4.29 -11.01 18.41
C PHE A 101 -5.04 -10.70 19.70
N ASP A 102 -6.32 -11.07 19.78
CA ASP A 102 -7.15 -10.90 20.98
C ASP A 102 -6.62 -11.68 22.17
N GLN A 103 -6.19 -12.93 21.97
CA GLN A 103 -5.62 -13.75 23.03
C GLN A 103 -4.32 -13.16 23.61
N VAL A 104 -3.48 -12.52 22.79
CA VAL A 104 -2.26 -11.88 23.29
C VAL A 104 -2.60 -10.58 24.02
N LEU A 105 -3.53 -9.78 23.50
CA LEU A 105 -4.00 -8.56 24.17
C LEU A 105 -4.61 -8.85 25.55
N ALA A 106 -5.40 -9.93 25.67
CA ALA A 106 -6.03 -10.36 26.91
C ALA A 106 -5.03 -10.68 28.05
N LYS A 107 -3.74 -10.89 27.73
CA LYS A 107 -2.69 -11.08 28.74
C LYS A 107 -2.32 -9.79 29.49
N GLY A 108 -2.85 -8.63 29.09
CA GLY A 108 -2.68 -7.36 29.80
C GLY A 108 -1.27 -6.74 29.69
N LYS A 109 -0.43 -7.23 28.77
CA LYS A 109 0.96 -6.75 28.57
C LYS A 109 1.12 -5.80 27.37
N GLY A 110 0.05 -5.60 26.60
CA GLY A 110 0.12 -4.92 25.29
C GLY A 110 0.70 -5.81 24.18
N VAL A 111 0.74 -5.28 22.96
CA VAL A 111 1.24 -5.96 21.75
C VAL A 111 2.12 -5.01 20.94
N ILE A 112 3.25 -5.52 20.45
CA ILE A 112 4.04 -4.85 19.41
C ILE A 112 3.70 -5.52 18.08
N VAL A 113 3.07 -4.75 17.18
CA VAL A 113 2.79 -5.18 15.82
C VAL A 113 3.98 -4.78 14.94
N LEU A 114 4.69 -5.77 14.41
CA LEU A 114 5.76 -5.56 13.44
C LEU A 114 5.25 -5.83 12.03
N SER A 115 5.49 -4.89 11.13
CA SER A 115 5.15 -5.02 9.71
C SER A 115 6.34 -4.64 8.83
N ALA A 116 6.21 -4.89 7.53
CA ALA A 116 7.15 -4.48 6.50
C ALA A 116 6.44 -3.61 5.46
N HIS A 117 7.21 -2.89 4.64
CA HIS A 117 6.69 -2.16 3.48
C HIS A 117 6.30 -3.14 2.35
N LEU A 118 5.32 -4.00 2.64
CA LEU A 118 4.87 -5.09 1.77
C LEU A 118 3.37 -4.94 1.50
N GLY A 119 2.99 -5.10 0.23
CA GLY A 119 1.60 -5.03 -0.17
C GLY A 119 0.99 -3.65 0.16
N ASN A 120 -0.16 -3.67 0.83
CA ASN A 120 -0.81 -2.47 1.36
C ASN A 120 -0.73 -2.48 2.89
N TRP A 121 0.45 -2.14 3.42
CA TRP A 121 0.73 -2.25 4.84
C TRP A 121 -0.07 -1.24 5.69
N GLU A 122 -0.39 -0.05 5.14
CA GLU A 122 -1.21 0.97 5.82
C GLU A 122 -2.65 0.52 6.03
N LEU A 123 -3.20 -0.25 5.09
CA LEU A 123 -4.54 -0.83 5.22
C LEU A 123 -4.65 -1.67 6.50
N GLY A 124 -3.60 -2.38 6.89
CA GLY A 124 -3.60 -3.16 8.14
C GLY A 124 -3.87 -2.29 9.37
N GLY A 125 -3.22 -1.14 9.48
CA GLY A 125 -3.42 -0.18 10.57
C GLY A 125 -4.84 0.42 10.58
N LEU A 126 -5.37 0.75 9.40
CA LEU A 126 -6.73 1.28 9.28
C LEU A 126 -7.79 0.23 9.64
N VAL A 127 -7.58 -1.02 9.23
CA VAL A 127 -8.50 -2.12 9.52
C VAL A 127 -8.56 -2.40 11.01
N ILE A 128 -7.42 -2.51 11.71
CA ILE A 128 -7.46 -2.69 13.17
C ILE A 128 -8.08 -1.49 13.89
N ALA A 129 -7.89 -0.26 13.39
CA ALA A 129 -8.58 0.92 13.92
C ALA A 129 -10.10 0.78 13.80
N GLN A 130 -10.60 0.39 12.62
CA GLN A 130 -12.02 0.21 12.34
C GLN A 130 -12.64 -0.94 13.14
N LEU A 131 -11.87 -1.98 13.46
CA LEU A 131 -12.28 -3.08 14.35
C LEU A 131 -12.31 -2.68 15.84
N GLY A 132 -11.91 -1.44 16.17
CA GLY A 132 -11.99 -0.91 17.53
C GLY A 132 -10.72 -1.07 18.37
N TYR A 133 -9.61 -1.55 17.78
CA TYR A 133 -8.35 -1.64 18.49
C TYR A 133 -7.71 -0.24 18.61
N SER A 134 -7.32 0.12 19.83
CA SER A 134 -6.50 1.30 20.09
C SER A 134 -5.02 0.96 19.92
N PHE A 135 -4.29 1.76 19.14
CA PHE A 135 -2.86 1.54 18.90
C PHE A 135 -2.12 2.86 18.69
N TRP A 136 -0.79 2.77 18.81
CA TRP A 136 0.13 3.88 18.59
C TRP A 136 1.03 3.56 17.40
N VAL A 137 1.39 4.58 16.62
CA VAL A 137 2.31 4.47 15.49
C VAL A 137 3.47 5.42 15.71
N VAL A 138 4.68 4.97 15.39
CA VAL A 138 5.84 5.84 15.33
C VAL A 138 6.05 6.23 13.87
N ALA A 139 5.98 7.53 13.58
CA ALA A 139 6.19 8.07 12.24
C ALA A 139 7.25 9.19 12.29
N LEU A 140 8.10 9.24 11.26
CA LEU A 140 9.01 10.36 11.08
C LEU A 140 8.26 11.55 10.47
N PRO A 141 8.54 12.79 10.91
CA PRO A 141 7.95 13.96 10.28
C PRO A 141 8.37 14.04 8.81
N HIS A 142 7.42 14.37 7.95
CA HIS A 142 7.67 14.56 6.53
C HIS A 142 8.56 15.79 6.31
N LYS A 143 9.50 15.72 5.35
CA LYS A 143 10.44 16.83 5.07
C LYS A 143 9.75 18.15 4.71
N ASN A 144 8.60 18.05 4.04
CA ASN A 144 7.75 19.20 3.74
C ASN A 144 6.77 19.43 4.90
N LYS A 145 6.92 20.55 5.62
CA LYS A 145 6.10 20.91 6.78
C LYS A 145 4.60 20.92 6.50
N LYS A 146 4.18 21.32 5.29
CA LYS A 146 2.77 21.36 4.87
C LYS A 146 2.07 20.01 4.82
N VAL A 147 2.82 18.90 4.92
CA VAL A 147 2.29 17.54 4.95
C VAL A 147 2.10 17.05 6.39
N ASN A 148 2.73 17.72 7.37
CA ASN A 148 2.64 17.39 8.79
C ASN A 148 1.54 18.18 9.52
N GLU A 149 1.03 19.24 8.88
CA GLU A 149 -0.08 20.07 9.33
C GLU A 149 -1.40 19.50 8.81
#